data_AF-A0A851H4Y0-F1
#
_entry.id   AF-A0A851H4Y0-F1
#
_cell.length_a   1.000
_cell.length_b   1.000
_cell.length_c   1.000
_cell.angle_alpha   90.00
_cell.angle_beta   90.00
_cell.angle_gamma   90.00
#
_symmetry.space_group_name_H-M   'P 1'
#
loop_
_entity.id
_entity.type
_entity.pdbx_description
1 polymer ?
#
loop_
_entity_poly.entity_id
_entity_poly.type
_entity_poly.pdbx_seq_one_letter_code
_entity_poly.pdbx_strand_id
1 'polypeptide(L)'
;MEFPLWNTADGEVVGEFLKVRLASRFVSVSDTAGQPLGVLASLHAVAPGGEPIGGEVLSRLTGVSETPVVLDRFIRCLHLLNYLQGPHQGEGLLLPVSGALLERVSQDHGRVFRQIVDQLAMPSLQIGFVLPPDYAARPERLLALKESYARHGFATYVASADDDNILHRLRPA
;
A
#
# COMPACT_ATOMS: atom_id res chain seq x y z
N MET A 1 -9.88 -3.13 20.28
CA MET A 1 -9.70 -1.75 19.78
C MET A 1 -10.44 -1.69 18.46
N GLU A 2 -11.35 -0.74 18.31
CA GLU A 2 -12.10 -0.55 17.07
C GLU A 2 -11.36 0.49 16.22
N PHE A 3 -11.26 0.22 14.92
CA PHE A 3 -10.67 1.12 13.92
C PHE A 3 -11.79 1.50 12.95
N PRO A 4 -12.55 2.58 13.25
CA PRO A 4 -13.75 2.88 12.49
C PRO A 4 -13.41 3.30 11.06
N LEU A 5 -14.29 2.93 10.13
CA LEU A 5 -14.32 3.38 8.74
C LEU A 5 -15.68 4.01 8.47
N TRP A 6 -15.71 5.11 7.73
CA TRP A 6 -16.96 5.75 7.33
C TRP A 6 -16.80 6.47 5.98
N ASN A 7 -17.92 6.68 5.30
CA ASN A 7 -17.98 7.49 4.09
C ASN A 7 -18.13 8.98 4.45
N THR A 8 -17.41 9.85 3.76
CA THR A 8 -17.64 11.30 3.80
C THR A 8 -18.84 11.67 2.93
N ALA A 9 -19.30 12.92 3.03
CA ALA A 9 -20.38 13.43 2.17
C ALA A 9 -20.00 13.37 0.68
N ASP A 10 -18.71 13.46 0.37
CA ASP A 10 -18.17 13.41 -0.99
C ASP A 10 -17.93 11.96 -1.49
N GLY A 11 -18.28 10.95 -0.69
CA GLY A 11 -18.12 9.54 -1.03
C GLY A 11 -16.73 8.96 -0.80
N GLU A 12 -15.80 9.71 -0.21
CA GLU A 12 -14.49 9.16 0.18
C GLU A 12 -14.65 8.25 1.41
N VAL A 13 -13.98 7.10 1.41
CA VAL A 13 -13.85 6.30 2.64
C VAL A 13 -12.69 6.85 3.44
N VAL A 14 -12.95 7.19 4.69
CA VAL A 14 -11.91 7.59 5.66
C VAL A 14 -11.91 6.63 6.84
N GLY A 15 -10.76 6.55 7.51
CA GLY A 15 -10.59 5.73 8.69
C GLY A 15 -9.99 6.50 9.85
N GLU A 16 -10.09 5.94 11.04
CA GLU A 16 -9.35 6.44 12.20
C GLU A 16 -8.49 5.33 12.80
N PHE A 17 -7.23 5.67 13.07
CA PHE A 17 -6.30 4.79 13.76
C PHE A 17 -5.58 5.57 14.85
N LEU A 18 -5.75 5.18 16.12
CA LEU A 18 -5.19 5.90 17.27
C LEU A 18 -5.51 7.41 17.26
N LYS A 19 -6.78 7.77 16.94
CA LYS A 19 -7.25 9.17 16.79
C LYS A 19 -6.65 9.94 15.62
N VAL A 20 -5.82 9.29 14.78
CA VAL A 20 -5.32 9.89 13.55
C VAL A 20 -6.30 9.55 12.43
N ARG A 21 -6.81 10.59 11.77
CA ARG A 21 -7.68 10.42 10.61
C ARG A 21 -6.85 10.06 9.40
N LEU A 22 -7.26 9.03 8.68
CA LEU A 22 -6.58 8.45 7.54
C LEU A 22 -7.46 8.59 6.29
N ALA A 23 -6.86 9.06 5.20
CA ALA A 23 -7.48 9.17 3.89
C ALA A 23 -6.51 8.67 2.80
N SER A 24 -7.06 8.35 1.63
CA SER A 24 -6.28 7.93 0.47
C SER A 24 -6.13 9.06 -0.54
N ARG A 25 -4.95 9.15 -1.15
CA ARG A 25 -4.71 9.94 -2.36
C ARG A 25 -4.10 9.01 -3.41
N PHE A 26 -4.28 9.35 -4.68
CA PHE A 26 -3.80 8.56 -5.79
C PHE A 26 -3.05 9.46 -6.76
N VAL A 27 -1.90 8.98 -7.23
CA VAL A 27 -1.11 9.65 -8.27
C VAL A 27 -0.84 8.68 -9.40
N SER A 28 -0.93 9.13 -10.65
CA SER A 28 -0.59 8.29 -11.79
C SER A 28 0.92 8.00 -11.81
N VAL A 29 1.26 6.76 -12.15
CA VAL A 29 2.64 6.28 -12.21
C VAL A 29 2.91 5.53 -13.50
N SER A 30 4.15 5.59 -13.96
CA SER A 30 4.59 4.98 -15.22
C SER A 30 5.86 4.17 -15.04
N ASP A 31 6.19 3.34 -16.02
CA ASP A 31 7.51 2.71 -16.11
C ASP A 31 8.56 3.68 -16.67
N THR A 32 9.80 3.22 -16.78
CA THR A 32 10.92 4.01 -17.32
C THR A 32 10.78 4.35 -18.81
N ALA A 33 9.91 3.65 -19.54
CA ALA A 33 9.61 3.94 -20.93
C ALA A 33 8.41 4.90 -21.07
N GLY A 34 7.90 5.42 -19.94
CA GLY A 34 6.73 6.30 -19.89
C GLY A 34 5.41 5.56 -20.11
N GLN A 35 5.38 4.23 -20.06
CA GLN A 35 4.13 3.48 -20.18
C GLN A 35 3.35 3.54 -18.87
N PRO A 36 2.05 3.82 -18.90
CA PRO A 36 1.25 3.91 -17.68
C PRO A 36 1.18 2.55 -16.97
N LEU A 37 1.43 2.55 -15.67
CA LEU A 37 1.29 1.38 -14.80
C LEU A 37 0.00 1.41 -13.98
N GLY A 38 -0.61 2.60 -13.84
CA GLY A 38 -1.84 2.85 -13.10
C GLY A 38 -1.66 3.96 -12.07
N VAL A 39 -2.27 3.80 -10.90
CA VAL A 39 -2.18 4.74 -9.79
C VAL A 39 -1.48 4.17 -8.56
N LEU A 40 -0.61 4.97 -7.96
CA LEU A 40 0.01 4.72 -6.67
C LEU A 40 -0.83 5.37 -5.57
N ALA A 41 -1.26 4.55 -4.61
CA ALA A 41 -1.92 5.05 -3.41
C ALA A 41 -0.91 5.69 -2.45
N SER A 42 -1.29 6.79 -1.83
CA SER A 42 -0.56 7.42 -0.74
C SER A 42 -1.50 7.71 0.44
N LEU A 43 -0.94 7.61 1.64
CA LEU A 43 -1.64 7.89 2.87
C LEU A 43 -1.60 9.39 3.15
N HIS A 44 -2.77 9.99 3.29
CA HIS A 44 -2.92 11.30 3.91
C HIS A 44 -3.42 11.10 5.35
N ALA A 45 -2.56 11.34 6.33
CA ALA A 45 -2.88 11.18 7.74
C ALA A 45 -2.87 12.53 8.46
N VAL A 46 -3.88 12.78 9.30
CA VAL A 46 -4.08 14.05 10.00
C VAL A 46 -4.28 13.77 11.49
N ALA A 47 -3.46 14.43 12.32
CA ALA A 47 -3.52 14.38 13.77
C ALA A 47 -4.86 14.94 14.31
N PRO A 48 -5.23 14.66 15.57
CA PRO A 48 -6.38 15.30 16.20
C PRO A 48 -6.34 16.84 16.20
N GLY A 49 -5.14 17.44 16.21
CA GLY A 49 -4.94 18.88 16.13
C GLY A 49 -5.07 19.48 14.72
N GLY A 50 -5.19 18.63 13.69
CA GLY A 50 -5.29 19.04 12.29
C GLY A 50 -3.95 19.04 11.53
N GLU A 51 -2.84 18.74 12.20
CA GLU A 51 -1.52 18.70 11.58
C GLU A 51 -1.34 17.42 10.74
N PRO A 52 -0.72 17.50 9.55
CA PRO A 52 -0.41 16.31 8.78
C PRO A 52 0.67 15.46 9.48
N ILE A 53 0.49 14.14 9.47
CA ILE A 53 1.44 13.16 9.99
C ILE A 53 1.95 12.30 8.83
N GLY A 54 3.27 12.14 8.72
CA GLY A 54 3.86 11.21 7.75
C GLY A 54 3.60 9.75 8.13
N GLY A 55 3.36 8.88 7.13
CA GLY A 55 3.04 7.46 7.37
C GLY A 55 4.11 6.69 8.17
N GLU A 56 5.38 7.05 8.02
CA GLU A 56 6.47 6.45 8.81
C GLU A 56 6.39 6.87 10.28
N VAL A 57 6.11 8.15 10.56
CA VAL A 57 5.90 8.66 11.93
C VAL A 57 4.73 7.92 12.57
N LEU A 58 3.61 7.78 11.84
CA LEU A 58 2.46 7.02 12.30
C LEU A 58 2.82 5.56 12.62
N SER A 59 3.60 4.92 11.75
CA SER A 59 4.07 3.54 11.97
C SER A 59 4.93 3.41 13.23
N ARG A 60 5.81 4.38 13.52
CA ARG A 60 6.63 4.39 14.74
C ARG A 60 5.81 4.55 16.02
N LEU A 61 4.72 5.33 15.98
CA LEU A 61 3.78 5.47 17.10
C LEU A 61 3.10 4.15 17.50
N THR A 62 3.13 3.15 16.61
CA THR A 62 2.55 1.82 16.84
C THR A 62 3.54 0.77 17.39
N GLY A 63 4.78 1.17 17.70
CA GLY A 63 5.95 0.30 17.82
C GLY A 63 5.97 -0.83 18.87
N VAL A 64 5.02 -0.92 19.79
CA VAL A 64 5.12 -1.83 20.95
C VAL A 64 4.46 -3.21 20.74
N SER A 65 3.72 -3.46 19.64
CA SER A 65 3.06 -4.77 19.41
C SER A 65 2.81 -5.09 17.93
N GLU A 66 1.87 -5.98 17.58
CA GLU A 66 1.45 -6.28 16.19
C GLU A 66 0.79 -5.08 15.48
N THR A 67 0.59 -3.98 16.18
CA THR A 67 -0.05 -2.76 15.69
C THR A 67 0.50 -2.22 14.35
N PRO A 68 1.81 -2.25 14.01
CA PRO A 68 2.28 -1.82 12.69
C PRO A 68 1.76 -2.70 11.56
N VAL A 69 1.64 -4.01 11.79
CA VAL A 69 1.08 -4.97 10.82
C VAL A 69 -0.41 -4.71 10.64
N VAL A 70 -1.13 -4.45 11.74
CA VAL A 70 -2.56 -4.10 11.71
C VAL A 70 -2.79 -2.78 10.97
N LEU A 71 -2.00 -1.74 11.27
CA LEU A 71 -2.05 -0.44 10.62
C LEU A 71 -1.83 -0.57 9.11
N ASP A 72 -0.79 -1.29 8.69
CA ASP A 72 -0.47 -1.47 7.28
C ASP A 72 -1.59 -2.21 6.53
N ARG A 73 -2.17 -3.26 7.13
CA ARG A 73 -3.35 -3.94 6.57
C ARG A 73 -4.56 -3.00 6.48
N PHE A 74 -4.79 -2.20 7.52
CA PHE A 74 -5.87 -1.22 7.55
C PHE A 74 -5.73 -0.18 6.43
N ILE A 75 -4.54 0.41 6.28
CA ILE A 75 -4.23 1.38 5.22
C ILE A 75 -4.46 0.76 3.83
N ARG A 76 -4.03 -0.48 3.60
CA ARG A 76 -4.24 -1.15 2.31
C ARG A 76 -5.71 -1.41 2.02
N CYS A 77 -6.50 -1.77 3.02
CA CYS A 77 -7.95 -1.90 2.85
C CYS A 77 -8.60 -0.54 2.56
N LEU A 78 -8.20 0.51 3.26
CA LEU A 78 -8.66 1.88 3.03
C LEU A 78 -8.37 2.33 1.60
N HIS A 79 -7.15 2.10 1.10
CA HIS A 79 -6.76 2.40 -0.27
C HIS A 79 -7.59 1.61 -1.29
N LEU A 80 -7.76 0.31 -1.07
CA LEU A 80 -8.57 -0.54 -1.94
C LEU A 80 -10.02 -0.06 -2.03
N LEU A 81 -10.64 0.27 -0.89
CA LEU A 81 -12.02 0.74 -0.84
C LEU A 81 -12.20 2.08 -1.56
N ASN A 82 -11.25 3.01 -1.40
CA ASN A 82 -11.28 4.30 -2.11
C ASN A 82 -11.01 4.13 -3.61
N TYR A 83 -10.10 3.24 -3.98
CA TYR A 83 -9.83 2.93 -5.38
C TYR A 83 -11.08 2.38 -6.08
N LEU A 84 -11.81 1.47 -5.43
CA LEU A 84 -13.00 0.82 -6.00
C LEU A 84 -14.21 1.77 -6.16
N GLN A 85 -14.24 2.87 -5.40
CA GLN A 85 -15.31 3.89 -5.48
C GLN A 85 -14.87 5.12 -6.28
N GLY A 86 -13.58 5.23 -6.57
CA GLY A 86 -12.98 6.39 -7.20
C GLY A 86 -12.95 6.32 -8.73
N PRO A 87 -12.47 7.40 -9.38
CA PRO A 87 -12.43 7.49 -10.84
C PRO A 87 -11.36 6.61 -11.50
N HIS A 88 -10.43 6.04 -10.71
CA HIS A 88 -9.30 5.24 -11.18
C HIS A 88 -9.63 3.75 -11.35
N GLN A 89 -10.89 3.36 -11.15
CA GLN A 89 -11.32 1.98 -11.30
C GLN A 89 -11.03 1.49 -12.73
N GLY A 90 -10.30 0.38 -12.84
CA GLY A 90 -9.86 -0.20 -14.12
C GLY A 90 -8.39 0.07 -14.45
N GLU A 91 -7.76 1.05 -13.79
CA GLU A 91 -6.30 1.22 -13.81
C GLU A 91 -5.60 0.21 -12.88
N GLY A 92 -4.29 0.02 -13.02
CA GLY A 92 -3.52 -0.73 -12.02
C GLY A 92 -3.52 -0.02 -10.66
N LEU A 93 -3.75 -0.75 -9.56
CA LEU A 93 -3.63 -0.22 -8.20
C LEU A 93 -2.28 -0.63 -7.59
N LEU A 94 -1.44 0.36 -7.33
CA LEU A 94 -0.15 0.15 -6.68
C LEU A 94 -0.22 0.62 -5.23
N LEU A 95 0.23 -0.25 -4.32
CA LEU A 95 0.17 -0.04 -2.87
C LEU A 95 1.58 0.03 -2.28
N PRO A 96 1.95 1.12 -1.58
CA PRO A 96 3.22 1.18 -0.87
C PRO A 96 3.22 0.19 0.28
N VAL A 97 4.39 -0.38 0.57
CA VAL A 97 4.61 -1.27 1.71
C VAL A 97 5.53 -0.60 2.72
N SER A 98 5.18 -0.62 3.99
CA SER A 98 6.06 -0.09 5.04
C SER A 98 7.24 -1.04 5.32
N GLY A 99 8.43 -0.49 5.55
CA GLY A 99 9.58 -1.28 6.00
C GLY A 99 9.29 -2.02 7.32
N ALA A 100 8.54 -1.39 8.23
CA ALA A 100 8.13 -2.00 9.49
C ALA A 100 7.30 -3.29 9.30
N LEU A 101 6.38 -3.34 8.31
CA LEU A 101 5.68 -4.58 7.97
C LEU A 101 6.67 -5.64 7.48
N LEU A 102 7.56 -5.26 6.58
CA LEU A 102 8.51 -6.17 5.95
C LEU A 102 9.48 -6.78 6.96
N GLU A 103 9.87 -6.07 8.01
CA GLU A 103 10.73 -6.62 9.07
C GLU A 103 9.94 -7.49 10.07
N ARG A 104 8.66 -7.21 10.32
CA ARG A 104 7.86 -7.97 11.31
C ARG A 104 7.22 -9.24 10.76
N VAL A 105 6.92 -9.28 9.46
CA VAL A 105 6.37 -10.47 8.81
C VAL A 105 7.54 -11.32 8.30
N SER A 106 7.70 -12.50 8.89
CA SER A 106 8.82 -13.38 8.58
C SER A 106 8.71 -14.02 7.21
N GLN A 107 7.50 -14.43 6.80
CA GLN A 107 7.24 -15.14 5.54
C GLN A 107 5.82 -14.89 5.00
N ASP A 108 5.62 -15.24 3.72
CA ASP A 108 4.31 -15.30 3.05
C ASP A 108 3.56 -13.95 2.94
N HIS A 109 4.33 -12.91 2.63
CA HIS A 109 3.82 -11.59 2.24
C HIS A 109 2.81 -11.72 1.09
N GLY A 110 1.69 -11.01 1.22
CA GLY A 110 0.60 -11.01 0.25
C GLY A 110 -0.59 -11.89 0.65
N ARG A 111 -0.39 -13.00 1.37
CA ARG A 111 -1.47 -13.98 1.65
C ARG A 111 -2.75 -13.37 2.23
N VAL A 112 -2.61 -12.62 3.34
CA VAL A 112 -3.78 -12.02 4.02
C VAL A 112 -4.49 -11.02 3.12
N PHE A 113 -3.73 -10.27 2.32
CA PHE A 113 -4.34 -9.29 1.42
C PHE A 113 -5.02 -9.95 0.22
N ARG A 114 -4.47 -11.05 -0.30
CA ARG A 114 -5.13 -11.86 -1.33
C ARG A 114 -6.49 -12.36 -0.86
N GLN A 115 -6.58 -12.87 0.37
CA GLN A 115 -7.86 -13.28 0.97
C GLN A 115 -8.89 -12.15 1.06
N ILE A 116 -8.44 -10.90 1.29
CA ILE A 116 -9.32 -9.72 1.30
C ILE A 116 -9.79 -9.40 -0.12
N VAL A 117 -8.87 -9.40 -1.09
CA VAL A 117 -9.20 -9.11 -2.50
C VAL A 117 -10.12 -10.18 -3.09
N ASP A 118 -9.94 -11.45 -2.75
CA ASP A 118 -10.79 -12.57 -3.21
C ASP A 118 -12.25 -12.42 -2.76
N GLN A 119 -12.48 -11.86 -1.57
CA GLN A 119 -13.83 -11.62 -1.06
C GLN A 119 -14.61 -10.56 -1.85
N LEU A 120 -13.91 -9.69 -2.58
CA LEU A 120 -14.55 -8.64 -3.37
C LEU A 120 -15.07 -9.16 -4.73
N ALA A 121 -14.71 -10.39 -5.12
CA ALA A 121 -15.17 -11.06 -6.34
C ALA A 121 -15.01 -10.22 -7.64
N MET A 122 -14.04 -9.30 -7.68
CA MET A 122 -13.80 -8.42 -8.82
C MET A 122 -12.92 -9.11 -9.87
N PRO A 123 -13.41 -9.33 -11.10
CA PRO A 123 -12.56 -9.82 -12.17
C PRO A 123 -11.51 -8.76 -12.54
N SER A 124 -10.26 -9.20 -12.73
CA SER A 124 -9.19 -8.42 -13.37
C SER A 124 -8.56 -7.26 -12.57
N LEU A 125 -8.68 -7.24 -11.24
CA LEU A 125 -8.00 -6.21 -10.44
C LEU A 125 -6.47 -6.40 -10.46
N GLN A 126 -5.77 -5.52 -11.17
CA GLN A 126 -4.31 -5.51 -11.25
C GLN A 126 -3.73 -4.80 -10.03
N ILE A 127 -3.13 -5.55 -9.12
CA ILE A 127 -2.52 -4.99 -7.90
C ILE A 127 -1.01 -5.23 -7.89
N GLY A 128 -0.27 -4.18 -7.54
CA GLY A 128 1.16 -4.27 -7.28
C GLY A 128 1.56 -3.67 -5.94
N PHE A 129 2.70 -4.11 -5.42
CA PHE A 129 3.30 -3.57 -4.21
C PHE A 129 4.57 -2.79 -4.52
N VAL A 130 4.67 -1.56 -4.01
CA VAL A 130 5.87 -0.73 -4.11
C VAL A 130 6.67 -0.91 -2.83
N LEU A 131 7.88 -1.45 -2.94
CA LEU A 131 8.78 -1.66 -1.82
C LEU A 131 9.50 -0.35 -1.44
N PRO A 132 9.89 -0.17 -0.16
CA PRO A 132 10.68 0.98 0.25
C PRO A 132 12.01 1.08 -0.52
N PRO A 133 12.49 2.29 -0.86
CA PRO A 133 13.75 2.47 -1.59
C PRO A 133 14.96 1.79 -0.93
N ASP A 134 15.03 1.78 0.41
CA ASP A 134 16.13 1.14 1.15
C ASP A 134 16.26 -0.37 0.91
N TYR A 135 15.21 -1.02 0.39
CA TYR A 135 15.26 -2.44 0.02
C TYR A 135 16.04 -2.67 -1.27
N ALA A 136 16.29 -1.63 -2.10
CA ALA A 136 17.14 -1.72 -3.28
C ALA A 136 18.55 -2.27 -2.96
N ALA A 137 19.06 -1.97 -1.75
CA ALA A 137 20.36 -2.42 -1.27
C ALA A 137 20.36 -3.85 -0.68
N ARG A 138 19.24 -4.58 -0.74
CA ARG A 138 19.06 -5.90 -0.10
C ARG A 138 18.58 -6.97 -1.10
N PRO A 139 19.42 -7.43 -2.04
CA PRO A 139 18.99 -8.25 -3.19
C PRO A 139 18.32 -9.58 -2.81
N GLU A 140 18.85 -10.29 -1.81
CA GLU A 140 18.23 -11.55 -1.34
C GLU A 140 16.83 -11.32 -0.75
N ARG A 141 16.67 -10.22 0.01
CA ARG A 141 15.37 -9.85 0.58
C ARG A 141 14.39 -9.42 -0.52
N LEU A 142 14.83 -8.67 -1.53
CA LEU A 142 14.01 -8.34 -2.70
C LEU A 142 13.52 -9.58 -3.43
N LEU A 143 14.41 -10.55 -3.66
CA LEU A 143 14.04 -11.80 -4.33
C LEU A 143 12.97 -12.55 -3.53
N ALA A 144 13.17 -12.72 -2.22
CA ALA A 144 12.22 -13.39 -1.35
C ALA A 144 10.85 -12.68 -1.29
N LEU A 145 10.84 -11.34 -1.23
CA LEU A 145 9.61 -10.55 -1.23
C LEU A 145 8.87 -10.65 -2.57
N LYS A 146 9.60 -10.52 -3.67
CA LYS A 146 9.08 -10.66 -5.04
C LYS A 146 8.41 -12.03 -5.21
N GLU A 147 9.10 -13.11 -4.87
CA GLU A 147 8.56 -14.47 -4.96
C GLU A 147 7.31 -14.64 -4.10
N SER A 148 7.34 -14.12 -2.88
CA SER A 148 6.21 -14.18 -1.97
C SER A 148 4.97 -13.46 -2.53
N TYR A 149 5.11 -12.21 -2.98
CA TYR A 149 3.99 -11.46 -3.57
C TYR A 149 3.50 -12.09 -4.88
N ALA A 150 4.41 -12.60 -5.71
CA ALA A 150 4.06 -13.26 -6.98
C ALA A 150 3.24 -14.55 -6.76
N ARG A 151 3.52 -15.33 -5.71
CA ARG A 151 2.69 -16.51 -5.34
C ARG A 151 1.22 -16.16 -5.07
N HIS A 152 0.94 -14.92 -4.71
CA HIS A 152 -0.41 -14.41 -4.42
C HIS A 152 -0.98 -13.55 -5.57
N GLY A 153 -0.36 -13.58 -6.74
CA GLY A 153 -0.82 -12.88 -7.94
C GLY A 153 -0.54 -11.38 -7.94
N PHE A 154 0.37 -10.90 -7.09
CA PHE A 154 0.72 -9.48 -7.01
C PHE A 154 2.04 -9.21 -7.72
N ALA A 155 2.09 -8.09 -8.45
CA ALA A 155 3.34 -7.56 -8.97
C ALA A 155 4.14 -6.84 -7.86
N THR A 156 5.45 -6.68 -8.06
CA THR A 156 6.30 -5.96 -7.12
C THR A 156 7.12 -4.92 -7.88
N TYR A 157 7.26 -3.74 -7.28
CA TYR A 157 7.89 -2.57 -7.86
C TYR A 157 8.84 -1.93 -6.86
N VAL A 158 9.81 -1.18 -7.37
CA VAL A 158 10.61 -0.20 -6.63
C VAL A 158 10.52 1.14 -7.34
N ALA A 159 10.53 2.23 -6.59
CA ALA A 159 10.62 3.57 -7.17
C ALA A 159 11.98 3.78 -7.85
N SER A 160 12.00 4.65 -8.86
CA SER A 160 13.24 5.15 -9.44
C SER A 160 13.94 6.04 -8.43
N ALA A 161 15.27 6.14 -8.52
CA ALA A 161 16.05 7.00 -7.63
C ALA A 161 15.75 8.50 -7.83
N ASP A 162 15.34 8.87 -9.04
CA ASP A 162 15.17 10.28 -9.45
C ASP A 162 13.71 10.75 -9.40
N ASP A 163 12.74 9.83 -9.42
CA ASP A 163 11.30 10.14 -9.44
C ASP A 163 10.47 9.00 -8.84
N ASP A 164 9.76 9.29 -7.75
CA ASP A 164 8.89 8.34 -7.05
C ASP A 164 7.67 7.90 -7.87
N ASN A 165 7.32 8.65 -8.93
CA ASN A 165 6.23 8.28 -9.84
C ASN A 165 6.68 7.37 -10.99
N ILE A 166 7.99 7.16 -11.14
CA ILE A 166 8.55 6.21 -12.10
C ILE A 166 8.89 4.93 -11.35
N LEU A 167 8.29 3.82 -11.75
CA LEU A 167 8.42 2.55 -11.05
C LEU A 167 9.07 1.48 -11.91
N HIS A 168 10.01 0.75 -11.31
CA HIS A 168 10.65 -0.41 -11.90
C HIS A 168 9.99 -1.68 -11.41
N ARG A 169 9.37 -2.43 -12.33
CA ARG A 169 8.82 -3.75 -12.01
C ARG A 169 9.94 -4.75 -11.75
N LEU A 170 9.90 -5.41 -10.59
CA LEU A 170 10.77 -6.55 -10.30
C LEU A 170 10.26 -7.77 -11.08
N ARG A 171 11.00 -8.18 -12.11
CA ARG A 171 10.65 -9.36 -12.93
C ARG A 171 11.05 -10.65 -12.22
N PRO A 172 10.27 -11.75 -12.36
CA PRO A 172 10.74 -13.09 -12.01
C PRO A 172 12.06 -13.39 -12.73
N ALA A 173 12.91 -14.21 -12.10
CA ALA A 173 14.09 -14.75 -12.77
C ALA A 173 13.66 -15.81 -13.80
#